data_AF-A0A850NYN6-F1
#
_entry.id   AF-A0A850NYN6-F1
#
_cell.length_a   1.000
_cell.length_b   1.000
_cell.length_c   1.000
_cell.angle_alpha   90.00
_cell.angle_beta   90.00
_cell.angle_gamma   90.00
#
_symmetry.space_group_name_H-M   'P 1'
#
loop_
_entity.id
_entity.type
_entity.pdbx_description
1 polymer ?
#
loop_
_entity_poly.entity_id
_entity_poly.type
_entity_poly.pdbx_seq_one_letter_code
_entity_poly.pdbx_strand_id
1 'polypeptide(L)'
;MLPDEDDDWGDPPRRLPRPAVPEFHVEGFDGPLDLLLDLAERQRLDLGVLSIADLAAQFVAEAERLAQTTPLMQRADWVIWIARLVFLRSRLLFATQAEKQVAESEARRTVDQIDMLLRMRAAADWLETQPRLGVSVFTRGRAGADRSVSARQGTYFSLMEACLAALERELVRVKTSAPIYRIDVPSYWRVTDALVLIREKIRNGTFRSIWDCVPAMAFTEPGGTIGRRTAVAATFVAGLELVRQGDASIDMVKFPIA
;
A
#
# COMPACT_ATOMS: atom_id res chain seq x y z
N MET A 1 -28.41 32.66 34.63
CA MET A 1 -27.37 32.92 33.63
C MET A 1 -26.82 31.57 33.21
N LEU A 2 -27.47 30.95 32.21
CA LEU A 2 -26.95 29.77 31.52
C LEU A 2 -26.19 30.30 30.30
N PRO A 3 -25.01 29.78 29.94
CA PRO A 3 -24.34 30.13 28.70
C PRO A 3 -24.98 29.36 27.54
N ASP A 4 -25.20 30.08 26.45
CA ASP A 4 -25.80 29.62 25.21
C ASP A 4 -25.01 28.45 24.59
N GLU A 5 -25.67 27.30 24.47
CA GLU A 5 -25.29 26.23 23.55
C GLU A 5 -25.94 26.55 22.20
N ASP A 6 -25.16 27.03 21.23
CA ASP A 6 -25.44 26.97 19.78
C ASP A 6 -24.21 27.50 19.02
N ASP A 7 -23.08 26.80 19.13
CA ASP A 7 -21.90 27.05 18.27
C ASP A 7 -22.05 26.20 17.00
N ASP A 8 -22.73 26.81 16.02
CA ASP A 8 -23.14 26.31 14.70
C ASP A 8 -21.91 26.04 13.79
N TRP A 9 -21.12 25.01 14.12
CA TRP A 9 -19.97 24.56 13.31
C TRP A 9 -20.33 23.39 12.37
N GLY A 10 -21.56 23.38 11.84
CA GLY A 10 -22.09 22.30 11.00
C GLY A 10 -22.17 22.58 9.51
N ASP A 11 -21.88 23.80 9.03
CA ASP A 11 -22.13 24.13 7.62
C ASP A 11 -21.00 23.56 6.72
N PRO A 12 -21.28 22.60 5.80
CA PRO A 12 -20.29 22.15 4.82
C PRO A 12 -19.85 23.36 3.98
N PRO A 13 -18.62 23.39 3.43
CA PRO A 13 -18.11 24.55 2.70
C PRO A 13 -19.11 24.91 1.60
N ARG A 14 -19.78 26.07 1.75
CA ARG A 14 -20.69 26.61 0.75
C ARG A 14 -19.91 26.68 -0.55
N ARG A 15 -20.26 25.82 -1.52
CA ARG A 15 -19.77 25.98 -2.89
C ARG A 15 -20.28 27.34 -3.33
N LEU A 16 -19.37 28.32 -3.44
CA LEU A 16 -19.69 29.56 -4.13
C LEU A 16 -20.31 29.13 -5.48
N PRO A 17 -21.51 29.62 -5.82
CA PRO A 17 -22.05 29.39 -7.15
C PRO A 17 -20.96 29.79 -8.13
N ARG A 18 -20.48 28.85 -8.95
CA ARG A 18 -19.69 29.22 -10.13
C ARG A 18 -20.49 30.35 -10.79
N PRO A 19 -19.89 31.50 -11.12
CA PRO A 19 -20.61 32.47 -11.93
C PRO A 19 -21.13 31.67 -13.13
N ALA A 20 -22.46 31.59 -13.26
CA ALA A 20 -23.10 30.93 -14.37
C ALA A 20 -22.83 31.82 -15.57
N VAL A 21 -21.61 31.73 -16.11
CA VAL A 21 -21.34 32.09 -17.48
C VAL A 21 -22.17 31.07 -18.25
N PRO A 22 -23.22 31.50 -18.95
CA PRO A 22 -24.01 30.56 -19.69
C PRO A 22 -23.12 29.95 -20.78
N GLU A 23 -22.84 28.66 -20.64
CA GLU A 23 -22.21 27.83 -21.66
C GLU A 23 -23.27 27.58 -22.75
N PHE A 24 -23.01 28.08 -23.95
CA PHE A 24 -23.97 28.08 -25.04
C PHE A 24 -23.38 27.36 -26.25
N HIS A 25 -23.82 26.13 -26.49
CA HIS A 25 -23.42 25.33 -27.63
C HIS A 25 -24.19 25.72 -28.89
N VAL A 26 -23.48 26.03 -29.97
CA VAL A 26 -24.03 26.18 -31.32
C VAL A 26 -23.52 25.04 -32.17
N GLU A 27 -24.38 24.10 -32.56
CA GLU A 27 -24.03 22.94 -33.42
C GLU A 27 -22.71 22.21 -33.03
N GLY A 28 -22.31 22.26 -31.76
CA GLY A 28 -21.08 21.65 -31.24
C GLY A 28 -19.88 22.60 -31.00
N PHE A 29 -20.01 23.91 -31.24
CA PHE A 29 -18.95 24.90 -31.01
C PHE A 29 -19.33 25.91 -29.92
N ASP A 30 -18.38 26.24 -29.05
CA ASP A 30 -18.56 27.20 -27.93
C ASP A 30 -18.12 28.64 -28.29
N GLY A 31 -17.78 28.92 -29.56
CA GLY A 31 -17.44 30.26 -30.02
C GLY A 31 -16.72 30.31 -31.38
N PRO A 32 -16.46 31.52 -31.93
CA PRO A 32 -15.80 31.69 -33.23
C PRO A 32 -14.37 31.13 -33.25
N LEU A 33 -13.72 31.15 -32.09
CA LEU A 33 -12.36 30.69 -31.92
C LEU A 33 -12.26 29.16 -31.99
N ASP A 34 -13.29 28.48 -31.50
CA ASP A 34 -13.41 27.01 -31.55
C ASP A 34 -13.68 26.52 -32.98
N LEU A 35 -14.49 27.27 -33.73
CA LEU A 35 -14.67 27.04 -35.16
C LEU A 35 -13.35 27.23 -35.94
N LEU A 36 -12.57 28.26 -35.62
CA LEU A 36 -11.24 28.46 -36.22
C LEU A 36 -10.29 27.30 -35.87
N LEU A 37 -10.40 26.78 -34.65
CA LEU A 37 -9.62 25.64 -34.17
C LEU A 37 -9.92 24.38 -34.99
N ASP A 38 -11.20 24.02 -35.11
CA ASP A 38 -11.65 22.85 -35.88
C ASP A 38 -11.32 22.96 -37.37
N LEU A 39 -11.47 24.15 -37.97
CA LEU A 39 -11.04 24.40 -39.35
C LEU A 39 -9.52 24.26 -39.52
N ALA A 40 -8.73 24.71 -38.55
CA ALA A 40 -7.27 24.56 -38.56
C ALA A 40 -6.85 23.09 -38.38
N GLU A 41 -7.55 22.32 -37.54
CA GLU A 41 -7.31 20.89 -37.34
C GLU A 41 -7.65 20.07 -38.61
N ARG A 42 -8.81 20.34 -39.23
CA ARG A 42 -9.25 19.67 -40.47
C ARG A 42 -8.28 19.85 -41.63
N GLN A 43 -7.61 21.01 -41.70
CA GLN A 43 -6.63 21.29 -42.74
C GLN A 43 -5.25 20.66 -42.51
N ARG A 44 -5.05 19.85 -41.46
CA ARG A 44 -3.78 19.22 -41.07
C ARG A 44 -2.64 20.25 -40.97
N LEU A 45 -2.54 20.87 -39.80
CA LEU A 45 -1.34 21.46 -39.18
C LEU A 45 -0.06 21.50 -40.04
N ASP A 46 -0.04 22.40 -41.01
CA ASP A 46 1.19 23.02 -41.50
C ASP A 46 0.98 24.54 -41.44
N LEU A 47 0.79 25.07 -40.21
CA LEU A 47 0.65 26.51 -39.95
C LEU A 47 1.87 27.33 -40.44
N GLY A 48 2.99 26.66 -40.77
CA GLY A 48 4.16 27.24 -41.42
C GLY A 48 4.06 27.36 -42.95
N VAL A 49 3.22 26.55 -43.60
CA VAL A 49 3.08 26.49 -45.08
C VAL A 49 1.71 27.02 -45.54
N LEU A 50 0.70 26.98 -44.66
CA LEU A 50 -0.66 27.38 -44.98
C LEU A 50 -0.81 28.91 -45.05
N SER A 51 -1.43 29.39 -46.13
CA SER A 51 -1.81 30.79 -46.27
C SER A 51 -2.98 31.10 -45.34
N ILE A 52 -2.78 32.01 -44.38
CA ILE A 52 -3.86 32.51 -43.51
C ILE A 52 -5.09 33.02 -44.30
N ALA A 53 -4.87 33.39 -45.57
CA ALA A 53 -5.93 33.78 -46.49
C ALA A 53 -6.93 32.64 -46.77
N ASP A 54 -6.48 31.38 -46.81
CA ASP A 54 -7.32 30.22 -47.09
C ASP A 54 -8.14 29.83 -45.85
N LEU A 55 -7.53 29.89 -44.67
CA LEU A 55 -8.23 29.75 -43.39
C LEU A 55 -9.32 30.82 -43.25
N ALA A 56 -9.01 32.07 -43.59
CA ALA A 56 -9.97 33.17 -43.59
C ALA A 56 -11.17 32.91 -44.51
N ALA A 57 -10.94 32.40 -45.73
CA ALA A 57 -12.02 32.11 -46.67
C ALA A 57 -12.94 30.99 -46.19
N GLN A 58 -12.37 29.91 -45.63
CA GLN A 58 -13.15 28.80 -45.08
C GLN A 58 -13.94 29.22 -43.85
N PHE A 59 -13.34 30.04 -42.97
CA PHE A 59 -14.03 30.57 -41.81
C PHE A 59 -15.26 31.38 -42.21
N VAL A 60 -15.16 32.25 -43.22
CA VAL A 60 -16.30 33.04 -43.71
C VAL A 60 -17.40 32.13 -44.28
N ALA A 61 -17.03 31.16 -45.12
CA ALA A 61 -17.99 30.22 -45.71
C ALA A 61 -18.73 29.39 -44.64
N GLU A 62 -17.99 28.91 -43.64
CA GLU A 62 -18.56 28.11 -42.56
C GLU A 62 -19.42 28.95 -41.61
N ALA A 63 -18.98 30.17 -41.30
CA ALA A 63 -19.74 31.12 -40.51
C ALA A 63 -21.04 31.57 -41.21
N GLU A 64 -21.04 31.72 -42.54
CA GLU A 64 -22.25 31.99 -43.32
C GLU A 64 -23.23 30.82 -43.31
N ARG A 65 -22.74 29.57 -43.37
CA ARG A 65 -23.57 28.37 -43.24
C ARG A 65 -24.26 28.34 -41.88
N LEU A 66 -23.47 28.49 -40.82
CA LEU A 66 -23.94 28.46 -39.44
C LEU A 66 -24.81 29.69 -39.10
N ALA A 67 -24.61 30.83 -39.78
CA ALA A 67 -25.49 31.98 -39.68
C ALA A 67 -26.91 31.71 -40.21
N GLN A 68 -27.21 30.57 -40.84
CA GLN A 68 -28.59 30.24 -41.20
C GLN A 68 -29.36 29.64 -40.02
N THR A 69 -28.66 28.97 -39.10
CA THR A 69 -29.23 28.21 -37.99
C THR A 69 -29.03 28.87 -36.62
N THR A 70 -28.09 29.81 -36.51
CA THR A 70 -27.68 30.44 -35.23
C THR A 70 -28.50 31.70 -34.91
N PRO A 71 -28.96 32.00 -33.69
CA PRO A 71 -29.58 33.28 -33.32
C PRO A 71 -28.71 34.52 -33.60
N LEU A 72 -29.32 35.67 -33.95
CA LEU A 72 -28.62 36.91 -34.31
C LEU A 72 -27.59 37.37 -33.25
N MET A 73 -27.92 37.22 -31.96
CA MET A 73 -27.07 37.64 -30.85
C MET A 73 -25.72 36.90 -30.80
N GLN A 74 -25.71 35.60 -31.15
CA GLN A 74 -24.50 34.77 -31.18
C GLN A 74 -23.62 35.06 -32.40
N ARG A 75 -24.20 35.56 -33.50
CA ARG A 75 -23.46 35.90 -34.72
C ARG A 75 -22.60 37.16 -34.56
N ALA A 76 -22.87 38.00 -33.56
CA ALA A 76 -22.18 39.29 -33.39
C ALA A 76 -20.66 39.12 -33.23
N ASP A 77 -20.23 38.15 -32.41
CA ASP A 77 -18.82 37.87 -32.18
C ASP A 77 -18.13 37.31 -33.43
N TRP A 78 -18.88 36.63 -34.29
CA TRP A 78 -18.37 36.07 -35.53
C TRP A 78 -18.14 37.15 -36.58
N VAL A 79 -19.01 38.16 -36.65
CA VAL A 79 -18.85 39.30 -37.58
C VAL A 79 -17.53 40.02 -37.33
N ILE A 80 -17.11 40.16 -36.07
CA ILE A 80 -15.81 40.79 -35.72
C ILE A 80 -14.64 39.97 -36.30
N TRP A 81 -14.65 38.65 -36.12
CA TRP A 81 -13.61 37.78 -36.65
C TRP A 81 -13.64 37.68 -38.18
N ILE A 82 -14.82 37.62 -38.78
CA ILE A 82 -15.00 37.69 -40.24
C ILE A 82 -14.40 38.98 -40.77
N ALA A 83 -14.80 40.13 -40.22
CA ALA A 83 -14.30 41.42 -40.66
C ALA A 83 -12.78 41.51 -40.55
N ARG A 84 -12.21 41.04 -39.44
CA ARG A 84 -10.76 41.01 -39.23
C ARG A 84 -10.03 40.11 -40.24
N LEU A 85 -10.53 38.90 -40.47
CA LEU A 85 -9.92 37.92 -41.37
C LEU A 85 -10.05 38.32 -42.84
N VAL A 86 -11.20 38.87 -43.23
CA VAL A 86 -11.43 39.44 -44.58
C VAL A 86 -10.53 40.63 -44.81
N PHE A 87 -10.40 41.53 -43.83
CA PHE A 87 -9.48 42.66 -43.89
C PHE A 87 -8.02 42.20 -44.07
N LEU A 88 -7.61 41.21 -43.29
CA LEU A 88 -6.27 40.64 -43.35
C LEU A 88 -6.00 39.98 -44.71
N ARG A 89 -6.96 39.21 -45.23
CA ARG A 89 -6.90 38.60 -46.58
C ARG A 89 -6.79 39.67 -47.67
N SER A 90 -7.60 40.72 -47.60
CA SER A 90 -7.55 41.83 -48.58
C SER A 90 -6.18 42.50 -48.61
N ARG A 91 -5.60 42.79 -47.43
CA ARG A 91 -4.26 43.41 -47.33
C ARG A 91 -3.14 42.50 -47.83
N LEU A 92 -3.21 41.19 -47.58
CA LEU A 92 -2.20 40.25 -48.05
C LEU A 92 -2.20 40.12 -49.59
N LEU A 93 -3.34 40.35 -50.24
CA LEU A 93 -3.50 40.24 -51.70
C LEU A 93 -3.23 41.56 -52.45
N PHE A 94 -3.65 42.71 -51.91
CA PHE A 94 -3.71 43.98 -52.67
C PHE A 94 -2.89 45.14 -52.10
N ALA A 95 -2.21 44.99 -50.96
CA ALA A 95 -1.53 46.10 -50.31
C ALA A 95 -0.13 46.40 -50.85
N THR A 96 0.36 47.61 -50.56
CA THR A 96 1.75 48.00 -50.86
C THR A 96 2.75 47.16 -50.06
N GLN A 97 4.02 47.10 -50.48
CA GLN A 97 5.02 46.23 -49.84
C GLN A 97 5.18 46.49 -48.33
N ALA A 98 5.13 47.75 -47.90
CA ALA A 98 5.20 48.12 -46.48
C ALA A 98 3.96 47.65 -45.70
N GLU A 99 2.78 47.82 -46.27
CA GLU A 99 1.52 47.39 -45.67
C GLU A 99 1.38 45.87 -45.61
N LYS A 100 1.97 45.17 -46.58
CA LYS A 100 2.01 43.70 -46.65
C LYS A 100 2.86 43.12 -45.52
N GLN A 101 4.02 43.71 -45.22
CA GLN A 101 4.84 43.29 -44.08
C GLN A 101 4.10 43.42 -42.74
N VAL A 102 3.34 44.51 -42.57
CA VAL A 102 2.49 44.69 -41.38
C VAL A 102 1.41 43.61 -41.31
N ALA A 103 0.70 43.34 -42.41
CA ALA A 103 -0.33 42.31 -42.47
C ALA A 103 0.23 40.91 -42.22
N GLU A 104 1.42 40.58 -42.74
CA GLU A 104 2.11 39.32 -42.45
C GLU A 104 2.46 39.19 -40.97
N SER A 105 2.87 40.28 -40.31
CA SER A 105 3.16 40.26 -38.87
C SER A 105 1.88 40.05 -38.02
N GLU A 106 0.76 40.65 -38.42
CA GLU A 106 -0.53 40.45 -37.76
C GLU A 106 -1.05 39.02 -37.97
N ALA A 107 -0.90 38.49 -39.18
CA ALA A 107 -1.24 37.12 -39.50
C ALA A 107 -0.48 36.11 -38.63
N ARG A 108 0.84 36.30 -38.47
CA ARG A 108 1.66 35.46 -37.59
C ARG A 108 1.16 35.49 -36.15
N ARG A 109 0.85 36.68 -35.62
CA ARG A 109 0.29 36.80 -34.26
C ARG A 109 -1.04 36.06 -34.11
N THR A 110 -1.91 36.10 -35.12
CA THR A 110 -3.17 35.37 -35.09
C THR A 110 -2.94 33.86 -35.14
N VAL A 111 -1.99 33.38 -35.95
CA VAL A 111 -1.60 31.97 -35.97
C VAL A 111 -1.05 31.53 -34.61
N ASP A 112 -0.18 32.32 -33.98
CA ASP A 112 0.38 32.04 -32.66
C ASP A 112 -0.72 31.93 -31.59
N GLN A 113 -1.77 32.77 -31.69
CA GLN A 113 -2.93 32.70 -30.81
C GLN A 113 -3.68 31.37 -30.97
N ILE A 114 -3.92 30.93 -32.22
CA ILE A 114 -4.60 29.66 -32.50
C ILE A 114 -3.76 28.48 -32.00
N ASP A 115 -2.44 28.47 -32.23
CA ASP A 115 -1.54 27.42 -31.72
C ASP A 115 -1.53 27.36 -30.18
N MET A 116 -1.51 28.51 -29.51
CA MET A 116 -1.59 28.54 -28.05
C MET A 116 -2.90 27.91 -27.54
N LEU A 117 -4.02 28.19 -28.21
CA LEU A 117 -5.32 27.64 -27.84
C LEU A 117 -5.40 26.13 -28.06
N LEU A 118 -4.83 25.61 -29.15
CA LEU A 118 -4.70 24.16 -29.37
C LEU A 118 -3.96 23.49 -28.19
N ARG A 119 -2.84 24.09 -27.75
CA ARG A 119 -2.06 23.58 -26.62
C ARG A 119 -2.82 23.65 -25.31
N MET A 120 -3.57 24.73 -25.09
CA MET A 120 -4.44 24.86 -23.91
C MET A 120 -5.55 23.81 -23.92
N ARG A 121 -6.16 23.52 -25.09
CA ARG A 121 -7.19 22.48 -25.22
C ARG A 121 -6.62 21.10 -24.94
N ALA A 122 -5.48 20.76 -25.53
CA ALA A 122 -4.79 19.49 -25.24
C ALA A 122 -4.44 19.35 -23.75
N ALA A 123 -4.03 20.44 -23.09
CA ALA A 123 -3.78 20.45 -21.65
C ALA A 123 -5.06 20.29 -20.83
N ALA A 124 -6.17 20.91 -21.25
CA ALA A 124 -7.47 20.75 -20.62
C ALA A 124 -7.95 19.30 -20.72
N ASP A 125 -7.92 18.69 -21.91
CA ASP A 125 -8.27 17.29 -22.13
C ASP A 125 -7.41 16.37 -21.26
N TRP A 126 -6.09 16.63 -21.21
CA TRP A 126 -5.19 15.89 -20.34
C TRP A 126 -5.59 16.01 -18.86
N LEU A 127 -5.92 17.21 -18.38
CA LEU A 127 -6.39 17.44 -17.00
C LEU A 127 -7.75 16.77 -16.72
N GLU A 128 -8.63 16.64 -17.71
CA GLU A 128 -9.89 15.93 -17.55
C GLU A 128 -9.72 14.43 -17.34
N THR A 129 -8.72 13.84 -17.98
CA THR A 129 -8.38 12.42 -17.78
C THR A 129 -7.74 12.14 -16.41
N GLN A 130 -7.25 13.17 -15.71
CA GLN A 130 -6.59 12.97 -14.42
C GLN A 130 -7.59 12.64 -13.31
N PRO A 131 -7.22 11.73 -12.38
CA PRO A 131 -8.05 11.43 -11.22
C PRO A 131 -8.20 12.68 -10.32
N ARG A 132 -9.44 13.08 -10.06
CA ARG A 132 -9.79 14.27 -9.27
C ARG A 132 -10.06 13.89 -7.82
N LEU A 133 -9.38 14.59 -6.91
CA LEU A 133 -9.60 14.45 -5.47
C LEU A 133 -11.03 14.85 -5.11
N GLY A 134 -11.74 14.00 -4.36
CA GLY A 134 -13.14 14.20 -3.97
C GLY A 134 -14.17 13.79 -5.03
N VAL A 135 -13.74 13.31 -6.21
CA VAL A 135 -14.62 12.74 -7.24
C VAL A 135 -14.26 11.28 -7.49
N SER A 136 -13.04 11.02 -7.96
CA SER A 136 -12.53 9.67 -8.25
C SER A 136 -11.50 9.17 -7.25
N VAL A 137 -10.75 10.07 -6.61
CA VAL A 137 -9.81 9.74 -5.54
C VAL A 137 -10.27 10.38 -4.24
N PHE A 138 -10.50 9.59 -3.20
CA PHE A 138 -10.87 10.09 -1.88
C PHE A 138 -9.68 9.97 -0.94
N THR A 139 -9.32 11.07 -0.28
CA THR A 139 -8.34 11.00 0.81
C THR A 139 -8.90 10.17 1.94
N ARG A 140 -8.07 9.35 2.58
CA ARG A 140 -8.47 8.71 3.83
C ARG A 140 -8.86 9.82 4.81
N GLY A 141 -10.08 9.76 5.35
CA GLY A 141 -10.49 10.64 6.45
C GLY A 141 -9.41 10.56 7.54
N ARG A 142 -8.98 11.72 8.05
CA ARG A 142 -7.91 11.85 9.05
C ARG A 142 -8.18 10.86 10.19
N ALA A 143 -7.60 9.65 10.11
CA ALA A 143 -7.46 8.79 11.26
C ALA A 143 -6.52 9.58 12.16
N GLY A 144 -7.04 10.12 13.25
CA GLY A 144 -6.39 11.12 14.08
C GLY A 144 -4.93 10.82 14.37
N ALA A 145 -4.05 11.33 13.52
CA ALA A 145 -2.67 11.57 13.86
C ALA A 145 -2.62 13.02 14.30
N ASP A 146 -3.26 13.28 15.45
CA ASP A 146 -2.87 14.40 16.29
C ASP A 146 -1.42 14.12 16.69
N ARG A 147 -0.49 14.59 15.84
CA ARG A 147 0.94 14.68 16.15
C ARG A 147 1.24 15.89 17.02
N SER A 148 0.23 16.51 17.61
CA SER A 148 0.36 17.10 18.93
C SER A 148 0.51 15.93 19.92
N VAL A 149 1.74 15.50 20.13
CA VAL A 149 2.14 15.20 21.50
C VAL A 149 2.03 16.53 22.24
N SER A 150 0.80 16.95 22.54
CA SER A 150 0.56 17.79 23.69
C SER A 150 1.21 17.00 24.80
N ALA A 151 2.29 17.55 25.36
CA ALA A 151 2.83 17.11 26.61
C ALA A 151 1.64 17.19 27.58
N ARG A 152 0.89 16.08 27.66
CA ARG A 152 -0.13 15.87 28.67
C ARG A 152 0.65 16.14 29.93
N GLN A 153 0.35 17.28 30.53
CA GLN A 153 0.65 17.57 31.91
C GLN A 153 -0.10 16.47 32.68
N GLY A 154 0.52 15.29 32.74
CA GLY A 154 0.15 14.27 33.69
C GLY A 154 0.50 14.89 35.02
N THR A 155 -0.49 15.49 35.67
CA THR A 155 -0.37 15.92 37.06
C THR A 155 0.22 14.76 37.84
N TYR A 156 1.11 15.03 38.82
CA TYR A 156 1.75 14.01 39.67
C TYR A 156 0.75 12.94 40.18
N PHE A 157 -0.50 13.33 40.38
CA PHE A 157 -1.62 12.45 40.69
C PHE A 157 -1.86 11.33 39.67
N SER A 158 -1.85 11.63 38.36
CA SER A 158 -2.02 10.63 37.30
C SER A 158 -0.89 9.61 37.22
N LEU A 159 0.34 10.03 37.57
CA LEU A 159 1.47 9.11 37.69
C LEU A 159 1.30 8.20 38.91
N MET A 160 0.83 8.74 40.03
CA MET A 160 0.57 7.96 41.25
C MET A 160 -0.51 6.90 41.04
N GLU A 161 -1.62 7.26 40.37
CA GLU A 161 -2.68 6.31 40.03
C GLU A 161 -2.19 5.20 39.09
N ALA A 162 -1.39 5.54 38.08
CA ALA A 162 -0.81 4.54 37.18
C ALA A 162 0.14 3.57 37.90
N CYS A 163 0.96 4.07 38.82
CA CYS A 163 1.86 3.26 39.63
C CYS A 163 1.10 2.34 40.60
N LEU A 164 0.05 2.83 41.25
CA LEU A 164 -0.81 2.02 42.13
C LEU A 164 -1.51 0.90 41.34
N ALA A 165 -2.09 1.22 40.18
CA ALA A 165 -2.74 0.22 39.33
C ALA A 165 -1.77 -0.86 38.81
N ALA A 166 -0.51 -0.49 38.54
CA ALA A 166 0.53 -1.44 38.18
C ALA A 166 0.91 -2.38 39.35
N LEU A 167 1.07 -1.82 40.55
CA LEU A 167 1.36 -2.60 41.75
C LEU A 167 0.22 -3.54 42.13
N GLU A 168 -1.04 -3.11 42.04
CA GLU A 168 -2.20 -3.97 42.30
C GLU A 168 -2.25 -5.16 41.35
N ARG A 169 -1.96 -4.95 40.05
CA ARG A 169 -1.89 -6.05 39.06
C ARG A 169 -0.81 -7.07 39.41
N GLU A 170 0.38 -6.63 39.80
CA GLU A 170 1.44 -7.54 40.23
C GLU A 170 1.08 -8.26 41.53
N LEU A 171 0.43 -7.58 42.48
CA LEU A 171 -0.03 -8.21 43.72
C LEU A 171 -1.09 -9.30 43.46
N VAL A 172 -1.98 -9.09 42.48
CA VAL A 172 -2.94 -10.11 42.04
C VAL A 172 -2.22 -11.32 41.43
N ARG A 173 -1.19 -11.09 40.60
CA ARG A 173 -0.37 -12.17 40.00
C ARG A 173 0.37 -12.98 41.06
N VAL A 174 0.93 -12.32 42.08
CA VAL A 174 1.63 -12.99 43.18
C VAL A 174 0.68 -13.86 44.01
N LYS A 175 -0.56 -13.42 44.25
CA LYS A 175 -1.56 -14.24 44.98
C LYS A 175 -2.02 -15.48 44.21
N THR A 176 -1.97 -15.47 42.87
CA THR A 176 -2.36 -16.63 42.05
C THR A 176 -1.22 -17.60 41.77
N SER A 177 0.03 -17.18 41.98
CA SER A 177 1.21 -18.02 41.74
C SER A 177 1.69 -18.65 43.04
N ALA A 178 0.92 -19.58 43.60
CA ALA A 178 1.48 -20.53 44.55
C ALA A 178 2.57 -21.34 43.82
N PRO A 179 3.85 -21.32 44.25
CA PRO A 179 4.88 -22.11 43.58
C PRO A 179 4.56 -23.59 43.77
N ILE A 180 4.15 -24.27 42.69
CA ILE A 180 4.01 -25.72 42.68
C ILE A 180 5.43 -26.28 42.75
N TYR A 181 5.86 -26.72 43.93
CA TYR A 181 7.12 -27.42 44.13
C TYR A 181 7.04 -28.79 43.43
N ARG A 182 7.53 -28.87 42.19
CA ARG A 182 7.72 -30.15 41.50
C ARG A 182 9.11 -30.68 41.84
N ILE A 183 9.16 -31.70 42.69
CA ILE A 183 10.36 -32.50 42.90
C ILE A 183 10.62 -33.23 41.57
N ASP A 184 11.74 -32.93 40.93
CA ASP A 184 12.20 -33.66 39.76
C ASP A 184 12.76 -35.01 40.23
N VAL A 185 12.04 -36.10 40.01
CA VAL A 185 12.46 -37.43 40.45
C VAL A 185 13.31 -38.05 39.34
N PRO A 186 14.63 -38.20 39.52
CA PRO A 186 15.48 -38.80 38.50
C PRO A 186 15.06 -40.25 38.23
N SER A 187 14.74 -40.56 36.97
CA SER A 187 14.42 -41.91 36.53
C SER A 187 15.70 -42.72 36.36
N TYR A 188 15.98 -43.63 37.30
CA TYR A 188 17.11 -44.57 37.22
C TYR A 188 16.67 -45.91 36.62
N TRP A 189 17.57 -46.55 35.86
CA TRP A 189 17.37 -47.91 35.37
C TRP A 189 17.29 -48.90 36.54
N ARG A 190 16.13 -49.56 36.71
CA ARG A 190 15.90 -50.48 37.83
C ARG A 190 16.36 -51.88 37.47
N VAL A 191 16.70 -52.67 38.51
CA VAL A 191 17.03 -54.10 38.35
C VAL A 191 15.86 -54.88 37.75
N THR A 192 14.62 -54.51 38.08
CA THR A 192 13.40 -55.12 37.51
C THR A 192 13.32 -54.92 36.00
N ASP A 193 13.65 -53.72 35.53
CA ASP A 193 13.57 -53.36 34.11
C ASP A 193 14.67 -54.10 33.33
N ALA A 194 15.86 -54.21 33.93
CA ALA A 194 16.95 -55.02 33.41
C ALA A 194 16.58 -56.51 33.31
N LEU A 195 15.92 -57.09 34.31
CA LEU A 195 15.49 -58.49 34.28
C LEU A 195 14.48 -58.77 33.16
N VAL A 196 13.51 -57.87 32.96
CA VAL A 196 12.54 -57.97 31.86
C VAL A 196 13.26 -57.97 30.53
N LEU A 197 14.18 -57.02 30.31
CA LEU A 197 14.92 -56.90 29.06
C LEU A 197 15.82 -58.11 28.79
N ILE A 198 16.52 -58.63 29.82
CA ILE A 198 17.36 -59.82 29.67
C ILE A 198 16.51 -61.04 29.32
N ARG A 199 15.39 -61.26 30.02
CA ARG A 199 14.47 -62.38 29.73
C ARG A 199 13.87 -62.29 28.33
N GLU A 200 13.51 -61.09 27.89
CA GLU A 200 13.00 -60.86 26.54
C GLU A 200 14.06 -61.22 25.48
N LYS A 201 15.31 -60.80 25.67
CA LYS A 201 16.41 -61.13 24.74
C LYS A 201 16.75 -62.62 24.73
N ILE A 202 16.69 -63.28 25.88
CA ILE A 202 16.85 -64.74 25.97
C ILE A 202 15.73 -65.44 25.20
N ARG A 203 14.47 -65.04 25.41
CA ARG A 203 13.32 -65.61 24.69
C ARG A 203 13.42 -65.44 23.17
N ASN A 204 13.94 -64.30 22.73
CA ASN A 204 14.10 -63.97 21.31
C ASN A 204 15.37 -64.57 20.68
N GLY A 205 16.20 -65.30 21.45
CA GLY A 205 17.44 -65.92 20.95
C GLY A 205 18.54 -64.93 20.54
N THR A 206 18.42 -63.66 20.91
CA THR A 206 19.36 -62.57 20.53
C THR A 206 20.34 -62.21 21.66
N PHE A 207 20.26 -62.91 22.79
CA PHE A 207 21.18 -62.72 23.91
C PHE A 207 22.58 -63.22 23.54
N ARG A 208 23.54 -62.30 23.47
CA ARG A 208 24.97 -62.62 23.27
C ARG A 208 25.80 -62.24 24.50
N SER A 209 25.59 -61.05 25.04
CA SER A 209 26.27 -60.58 26.25
C SER A 209 25.34 -59.76 27.15
N ILE A 210 25.64 -59.73 28.45
CA ILE A 210 24.98 -58.83 29.42
C ILE A 210 25.15 -57.36 29.04
N TRP A 211 26.23 -57.02 28.35
CA TRP A 211 26.52 -55.65 27.92
C TRP A 211 25.56 -55.15 26.84
N ASP A 212 25.01 -56.07 26.03
CA ASP A 212 23.98 -55.75 25.03
C ASP A 212 22.62 -55.44 25.68
N CYS A 213 22.45 -55.76 26.96
CA CYS A 213 21.23 -55.54 27.73
C CYS A 213 21.25 -54.21 28.51
N VAL A 214 22.29 -53.40 28.36
CA VAL A 214 22.31 -52.04 28.93
C VAL A 214 21.56 -51.09 27.98
N PRO A 215 20.55 -50.35 28.44
CA PRO A 215 19.73 -49.52 27.56
C PRO A 215 20.52 -48.31 27.02
N ALA A 216 20.33 -48.00 25.74
CA ALA A 216 20.95 -46.82 25.10
C ALA A 216 20.50 -45.49 25.73
N MET A 217 19.30 -45.43 26.32
CA MET A 217 18.80 -44.24 27.02
C MET A 217 19.64 -43.84 28.25
N ALA A 218 20.42 -44.76 28.81
CA ALA A 218 21.35 -44.44 29.90
C ALA A 218 22.54 -43.56 29.45
N PHE A 219 22.72 -43.37 28.15
CA PHE A 219 23.84 -42.64 27.54
C PHE A 219 23.44 -41.27 26.95
N THR A 220 22.14 -40.95 26.89
CA THR A 220 21.62 -39.75 26.20
C THR A 220 21.16 -38.63 27.14
N GLU A 221 21.01 -38.89 28.44
CA GLU A 221 20.55 -37.88 29.42
C GLU A 221 21.71 -36.95 29.88
N PRO A 222 21.49 -35.62 30.04
CA PRO A 222 22.53 -34.62 30.38
C PRO A 222 23.22 -34.77 31.76
N GLY A 223 22.88 -35.78 32.57
CA GLY A 223 23.52 -36.16 33.84
C GLY A 223 24.37 -37.44 33.75
N GLY A 224 24.92 -37.71 32.56
CA GLY A 224 25.27 -39.04 32.03
C GLY A 224 26.33 -39.90 32.73
N THR A 225 26.94 -39.51 33.86
CA THR A 225 27.86 -40.41 34.60
C THR A 225 27.14 -41.28 35.63
N ILE A 226 26.16 -40.75 36.37
CA ILE A 226 25.46 -41.50 37.41
C ILE A 226 24.46 -42.48 36.78
N GLY A 227 23.66 -42.03 35.80
CA GLY A 227 22.71 -42.89 35.09
C GLY A 227 23.37 -44.07 34.36
N ARG A 228 24.56 -43.84 33.78
CA ARG A 228 25.33 -44.89 33.11
C ARG A 228 25.87 -45.93 34.09
N ARG A 229 26.35 -45.49 35.26
CA ARG A 229 26.82 -46.40 36.33
C ARG A 229 25.68 -47.22 36.93
N THR A 230 24.52 -46.59 37.19
CA THR A 230 23.36 -47.30 37.72
C THR A 230 22.79 -48.29 36.72
N ALA A 231 22.75 -47.94 35.42
CA ALA A 231 22.31 -48.87 34.37
C ALA A 231 23.20 -50.11 34.25
N VAL A 232 24.54 -49.93 34.30
CA VAL A 232 25.49 -51.05 34.31
C VAL A 232 25.32 -51.90 35.58
N ALA A 233 25.25 -51.27 36.75
CA ALA A 233 25.08 -51.99 38.02
C ALA A 233 23.77 -52.78 38.06
N ALA A 234 22.66 -52.19 37.64
CA ALA A 234 21.35 -52.86 37.63
C ALA A 234 21.31 -54.03 36.64
N THR A 235 21.94 -53.90 35.46
CA THR A 235 22.02 -54.98 34.47
C THR A 235 22.92 -56.11 34.94
N PHE A 236 24.03 -55.79 35.60
CA PHE A 236 24.93 -56.78 36.20
C PHE A 236 24.26 -57.55 37.34
N VAL A 237 23.60 -56.84 38.27
CA VAL A 237 22.84 -57.46 39.37
C VAL A 237 21.70 -58.32 38.84
N ALA A 238 20.97 -57.87 37.82
CA ALA A 238 19.94 -58.67 37.15
C ALA A 238 20.52 -59.97 36.56
N GLY A 239 21.72 -59.91 35.96
CA GLY A 239 22.43 -61.10 35.48
C GLY A 239 22.77 -62.08 36.61
N LEU A 240 23.29 -61.60 37.73
CA LEU A 240 23.58 -62.44 38.91
C LEU A 240 22.31 -63.03 39.53
N GLU A 241 21.20 -62.29 39.50
CA GLU A 241 19.92 -62.76 40.01
C GLU A 241 19.36 -63.92 39.17
N LEU A 242 19.53 -63.89 37.84
CA LEU A 242 19.17 -65.02 36.97
C LEU A 242 20.01 -66.26 37.26
N VAL A 243 21.29 -66.08 37.56
CA VAL A 243 22.20 -67.18 37.93
C VAL A 243 21.80 -67.76 39.28
N ARG A 244 21.45 -66.91 40.24
CA ARG A 244 20.95 -67.32 41.56
C ARG A 244 19.64 -68.11 41.44
N GLN A 245 18.79 -67.79 40.47
CA GLN A 245 17.52 -68.48 40.21
C GLN A 245 17.68 -69.79 39.42
N GLY A 246 18.87 -70.09 38.90
CA GLY A 246 19.15 -71.28 38.08
C GLY A 246 18.76 -71.14 36.61
N ASP A 247 18.32 -69.95 36.18
CA ASP A 247 17.93 -69.64 34.80
C ASP A 247 19.15 -69.42 33.87
N ALA A 248 20.35 -69.22 34.44
CA ALA A 248 21.58 -68.98 33.70
C ALA A 248 22.80 -69.61 34.39
N SER A 249 23.77 -70.10 33.60
CA SER A 249 25.09 -70.54 34.09
C SER A 249 26.15 -69.49 33.80
N ILE A 250 27.01 -69.18 34.77
CA ILE A 250 28.18 -68.33 34.55
C ILE A 250 29.37 -69.20 34.16
N ASP A 251 30.02 -68.85 33.06
CA ASP A 251 31.38 -69.32 32.75
C ASP A 251 32.34 -68.13 32.86
N MET A 252 33.46 -68.30 33.57
CA MET A 252 34.43 -67.23 33.77
C MET A 252 35.40 -67.17 32.59
N VAL A 253 35.17 -66.22 31.69
CA VAL A 253 36.16 -65.87 30.67
C VAL A 253 37.28 -65.06 31.34
N LYS A 254 38.46 -65.68 31.51
CA LYS A 254 39.67 -64.96 31.93
C LYS A 254 40.13 -64.07 30.78
N PHE A 255 39.97 -62.76 30.91
CA PHE A 255 40.62 -61.81 30.02
C PHE A 255 42.10 -61.73 30.38
N PRO A 256 43.05 -61.94 29.44
CA PRO A 256 44.45 -61.67 29.70
C PRO A 256 44.59 -60.17 29.96
N ILE A 257 45.04 -59.84 31.17
CA ILE A 257 45.43 -58.48 31.55
C ILE A 257 46.72 -58.18 30.77
N ALA A 258 46.67 -57.21 29.86
CA ALA A 258 47.85 -56.57 29.29
C ALA A 258 48.20 -55.34 30.13
#